data_AF-A0A4Y9Y6I9-F1
#
_entry.id   AF-A0A4Y9Y6I9-F1
#
_cell.length_a   1.000
_cell.length_b   1.000
_cell.length_c   1.000
_cell.angle_alpha   90.00
_cell.angle_beta   90.00
_cell.angle_gamma   90.00
#
_symmetry.space_group_name_H-M   'P 1'
#
loop_
_entity.id
_entity.type
_entity.pdbx_description
1 polymer ?
#
loop_
_entity_poly.entity_id
_entity_poly.type
_entity_poly.pdbx_seq_one_letter_code
_entity_poly.pdbx_strand_id
1 'polypeptide(L)'
;MDVKREQGHIVLDFHNRYLTPRSEAAVTSIIPFPNDYDPRHILQSRVTDEVFTTDNAVQFYERVKLDGSSRSKYQFKQSHPTALSVGQLVEIQTSFAVVPRGKKKYKLINKLRSICVLDRNIENEINQERIQAALRKTSPTRKVKWNVGYEDDDSEVEEAREDVKCMQISRSESL
;
A
#
# COMPACT_ATOMS: atom_id res chain seq x y z
N MET A 1 -27.71 -27.19 3.47
CA MET A 1 -26.98 -25.92 3.61
C MET A 1 -25.81 -26.00 2.67
N ASP A 2 -25.81 -25.19 1.62
CA ASP A 2 -24.71 -25.20 0.66
C ASP A 2 -23.47 -24.61 1.31
N VAL A 3 -22.40 -25.40 1.35
CA VAL A 3 -21.11 -24.98 1.88
C VAL A 3 -20.45 -24.12 0.81
N LYS A 4 -20.16 -22.85 1.15
CA LYS A 4 -19.47 -21.95 0.23
C LYS A 4 -18.07 -22.52 -0.08
N ARG A 5 -17.76 -22.62 -1.37
CA ARG A 5 -16.47 -23.09 -1.86
C ARG A 5 -15.88 -22.10 -2.85
N GLU A 6 -14.59 -21.84 -2.74
CA GLU A 6 -13.81 -21.09 -3.73
C GLU A 6 -12.60 -21.92 -4.11
N GLN A 7 -12.36 -22.07 -5.42
CA GLN A 7 -11.27 -22.90 -5.96
C GLN A 7 -11.24 -24.33 -5.39
N GLY A 8 -12.41 -24.89 -5.04
CA GLY A 8 -12.54 -26.23 -4.45
C GLY A 8 -12.41 -26.29 -2.92
N HIS A 9 -11.95 -25.22 -2.27
CA HIS A 9 -11.75 -25.14 -0.83
C HIS A 9 -12.98 -24.58 -0.11
N ILE A 10 -13.26 -25.08 1.09
CA ILE A 10 -14.30 -24.52 1.98
C ILE A 10 -13.81 -23.15 2.47
N VAL A 11 -14.66 -22.13 2.37
CA VAL A 11 -14.32 -20.76 2.77
C VAL A 11 -15.21 -20.25 3.89
N LEU A 12 -14.64 -19.37 4.72
CA LEU A 12 -15.35 -18.61 5.75
C LEU A 12 -15.26 -17.13 5.42
N ASP A 13 -16.41 -16.47 5.36
CA ASP A 13 -16.45 -15.03 5.14
C ASP A 13 -16.38 -14.28 6.47
N PHE A 14 -15.42 -13.37 6.58
CA PHE A 14 -15.26 -12.47 7.72
C PHE A 14 -15.82 -11.10 7.34
N HIS A 15 -16.84 -10.66 8.07
CA HIS A 15 -17.47 -9.37 7.83
C HIS A 15 -17.24 -8.50 9.05
N ASN A 16 -16.49 -7.41 8.89
CA ASN A 16 -16.45 -6.38 9.90
C ASN A 16 -17.25 -5.16 9.46
N ARG A 17 -18.27 -4.82 10.26
CA ARG A 17 -19.04 -3.60 10.00
C ARG A 17 -18.14 -2.42 10.26
N TYR A 18 -18.19 -1.43 9.39
CA TYR A 18 -17.42 -0.22 9.55
C TYR A 18 -17.99 0.70 10.64
N LEU A 19 -19.32 0.72 10.74
CA LEU A 19 -20.06 1.43 11.78
C LEU A 19 -21.17 0.53 12.34
N THR A 20 -21.56 0.78 13.58
CA THR A 20 -22.63 0.05 14.27
C THR A 20 -23.77 1.00 14.59
N PRO A 21 -25.06 0.64 14.37
CA PRO A 21 -26.17 1.47 14.80
C PRO A 21 -26.07 1.76 16.31
N ARG A 22 -26.30 3.00 16.74
CA ARG A 22 -26.19 3.39 18.16
C ARG A 22 -27.10 2.57 19.07
N SER A 23 -28.26 2.17 18.57
CA SER A 23 -29.21 1.29 19.29
C SER A 23 -28.67 -0.12 19.57
N GLU A 24 -27.71 -0.60 18.77
CA GLU A 24 -27.06 -1.91 18.93
C GLU A 24 -25.70 -1.80 19.67
N ALA A 25 -25.19 -0.58 19.88
CA ALA A 25 -23.89 -0.35 20.47
C ALA A 25 -23.95 -0.26 22.01
N ALA A 26 -23.04 -0.96 22.68
CA ALA A 26 -22.83 -0.74 24.10
C ALA A 26 -22.13 0.63 24.30
N VAL A 27 -22.66 1.47 25.18
CA VAL A 27 -22.11 2.84 25.41
C VAL A 27 -20.62 2.81 25.75
N THR A 28 -20.17 1.79 26.48
CA THR A 28 -18.76 1.60 26.87
C THR A 28 -17.83 1.18 25.74
N SER A 29 -18.35 0.69 24.61
CA SER A 29 -17.54 0.28 23.46
C SER A 29 -17.43 1.35 22.38
N ILE A 30 -18.18 2.46 22.51
CA ILE A 30 -18.13 3.58 21.57
C ILE A 30 -16.81 4.31 21.74
N ILE A 31 -16.11 4.49 20.62
CA ILE A 31 -14.82 5.20 20.57
C ILE A 31 -14.86 6.27 19.46
N PRO A 32 -13.99 7.29 19.53
CA PRO A 32 -13.89 8.27 18.45
C PRO A 32 -13.57 7.60 17.12
N PHE A 33 -14.15 8.14 16.04
CA PHE A 33 -13.84 7.68 14.70
C PHE A 33 -12.36 8.00 14.39
N PRO A 34 -11.51 7.01 14.04
CA PRO A 34 -10.09 7.26 13.85
C PRO A 34 -9.81 8.09 12.59
N ASN A 35 -8.92 9.09 12.69
CA ASN A 35 -8.54 9.93 11.55
C ASN A 35 -7.89 9.14 10.40
N ASP A 36 -7.16 8.07 10.70
CA ASP A 36 -6.54 7.17 9.71
C ASP A 36 -7.58 6.53 8.76
N TYR A 37 -8.80 6.36 9.25
CA TYR A 37 -9.90 5.74 8.51
C TYR A 37 -10.71 6.76 7.72
N ASP A 38 -10.79 8.01 8.19
CA ASP A 38 -11.48 9.11 7.51
C ASP A 38 -10.69 10.42 7.62
N PRO A 39 -9.56 10.55 6.89
CA PRO A 39 -8.66 11.71 7.02
C PRO A 39 -9.30 13.04 6.63
N ARG A 40 -10.40 12.99 5.88
CA ARG A 40 -11.12 14.17 5.37
C ARG A 40 -12.46 14.39 6.06
N HIS A 41 -12.77 13.61 7.11
CA HIS A 41 -14.03 13.66 7.85
C HIS A 41 -15.29 13.54 6.97
N ILE A 42 -15.17 12.94 5.78
CA ILE A 42 -16.27 12.81 4.81
C ILE A 42 -17.27 11.78 5.32
N LEU A 43 -16.79 10.65 5.84
CA LEU A 43 -17.65 9.61 6.39
C LEU A 43 -18.33 10.15 7.64
N GLN A 44 -17.56 10.69 8.58
CA GLN A 44 -18.08 11.25 9.82
C GLN A 44 -19.14 12.33 9.59
N SER A 45 -18.99 13.18 8.56
CA SER A 45 -19.98 14.21 8.21
C SER A 45 -21.33 13.65 7.72
N ARG A 46 -21.35 12.39 7.26
CA ARG A 46 -22.55 11.73 6.70
C ARG A 46 -23.17 10.71 7.64
N VAL A 47 -22.49 10.36 8.72
CA VAL A 47 -23.03 9.48 9.76
C VAL A 47 -24.14 10.20 10.51
N THR A 48 -25.28 9.55 10.69
CA THR A 48 -26.43 10.11 11.40
C THR A 48 -26.58 9.49 12.77
N ASP A 49 -26.85 8.19 12.83
CA ASP A 49 -27.11 7.46 14.09
C ASP A 49 -26.15 6.28 14.32
N GLU A 50 -25.22 6.04 13.41
CA GLU A 50 -24.20 5.02 13.60
C GLU A 50 -23.01 5.52 14.41
N VAL A 51 -22.33 4.61 15.08
CA VAL A 51 -21.17 4.88 15.93
C VAL A 51 -20.03 3.93 15.59
N PHE A 52 -18.80 4.42 15.77
CA PHE A 52 -17.62 3.58 15.71
C PHE A 52 -17.38 2.95 17.08
N THR A 53 -17.14 1.64 17.10
CA THR A 53 -16.92 0.89 18.35
C THR A 53 -15.60 0.13 18.30
N THR A 54 -15.12 -0.31 19.47
CA THR A 54 -13.93 -1.16 19.60
C THR A 54 -14.04 -2.47 18.82
N ASP A 55 -15.25 -2.91 18.46
CA ASP A 55 -15.46 -4.11 17.64
C ASP A 55 -15.40 -3.83 16.13
N ASN A 56 -15.59 -2.57 15.72
CA ASN A 56 -15.44 -2.12 14.33
C ASN A 56 -13.96 -1.93 13.96
N ALA A 57 -13.10 -1.64 14.94
CA ALA A 57 -11.68 -1.42 14.72
C ALA A 57 -10.94 -2.72 14.36
N VAL A 58 -10.16 -2.67 13.27
CA VAL A 58 -9.20 -3.71 12.89
C VAL A 58 -7.80 -3.15 13.13
N GLN A 59 -6.98 -3.87 13.86
CA GLN A 59 -5.63 -3.40 14.16
C GLN A 59 -4.65 -3.85 13.08
N PHE A 60 -3.72 -2.97 12.70
CA PHE A 60 -2.69 -3.26 11.72
C PHE A 60 -1.33 -3.17 12.38
N TYR A 61 -0.50 -4.19 12.14
CA TYR A 61 0.84 -4.29 12.68
C TYR A 61 1.85 -4.66 11.60
N GLU A 62 3.10 -4.38 11.88
CA GLU A 62 4.25 -4.81 11.10
C GLU A 62 5.33 -5.37 12.01
N ARG A 63 5.90 -6.50 11.60
CA ARG A 63 7.03 -7.13 12.27
C ARG A 63 8.33 -6.47 11.82
N VAL A 64 9.01 -5.84 12.76
CA VAL A 64 10.30 -5.16 12.56
C VAL A 64 11.40 -5.96 13.26
N LYS A 65 12.56 -6.10 12.61
CA LYS A 65 13.74 -6.71 13.24
C LYS A 65 14.42 -5.69 14.16
N LEU A 66 14.77 -6.09 15.39
CA LEU A 66 15.66 -5.28 16.21
C LEU A 66 17.11 -5.52 15.77
N ASP A 67 17.78 -4.47 15.33
CA ASP A 67 19.22 -4.50 15.10
C ASP A 67 19.98 -4.59 16.44
N GLY A 68 20.97 -5.48 16.50
CA GLY A 68 21.93 -5.52 17.62
C GLY A 68 21.79 -6.65 18.65
N SER A 69 21.01 -7.71 18.40
CA SER A 69 20.98 -8.90 19.28
C SER A 69 21.30 -10.19 18.50
N SER A 70 22.26 -11.00 18.99
CA SER A 70 22.62 -12.31 18.42
C SER A 70 21.49 -13.35 18.41
N ARG A 71 20.33 -13.05 19.00
CA ARG A 71 19.07 -13.75 18.75
C ARG A 71 18.16 -12.80 17.98
N SER A 72 17.70 -13.25 16.81
CA SER A 72 16.72 -12.55 15.97
C SER A 72 15.46 -12.23 16.77
N LYS A 73 15.44 -11.06 17.43
CA LYS A 73 14.30 -10.56 18.19
C LYS A 73 13.48 -9.70 17.25
N TYR A 74 12.20 -10.02 17.17
CA TYR A 74 11.23 -9.24 16.42
C TYR A 74 10.44 -8.34 17.37
N GLN A 75 10.11 -7.14 16.92
CA GLN A 75 9.13 -6.26 17.55
C GLN A 75 7.96 -6.05 16.59
N PHE A 76 6.77 -5.91 17.15
CA PHE A 76 5.57 -5.57 16.39
C PHE A 76 5.27 -4.09 16.60
N LYS A 77 5.23 -3.34 15.50
CA LYS A 77 4.90 -1.92 15.49
C LYS A 77 3.53 -1.74 14.85
N GLN A 78 2.71 -0.84 15.41
CA GLN A 78 1.44 -0.47 14.81
C GLN A 78 1.68 0.18 13.43
N SER A 79 0.88 -0.20 12.45
CA SER A 79 0.98 0.26 11.06
C SER A 79 -0.36 0.80 10.56
N HIS A 80 -0.33 1.47 9.42
CA HIS A 80 -1.53 1.98 8.74
C HIS A 80 -2.11 0.90 7.81
N PRO A 81 -3.43 0.82 7.58
CA PRO A 81 -4.03 -0.13 6.64
C PRO A 81 -3.41 -0.12 5.23
N THR A 82 -2.92 1.04 4.79
CA THR A 82 -2.24 1.22 3.49
C THR A 82 -0.88 0.53 3.40
N ALA A 83 -0.35 0.01 4.51
CA ALA A 83 0.87 -0.78 4.51
C ALA A 83 0.68 -2.17 3.87
N LEU A 84 -0.57 -2.62 3.70
CA LEU A 84 -0.90 -3.90 3.08
C LEU A 84 -0.78 -3.82 1.56
N SER A 85 -0.12 -4.82 0.97
CA SER A 85 0.09 -4.92 -0.47
C SER A 85 0.20 -6.38 -0.92
N VAL A 86 -0.06 -6.61 -2.21
CA VAL A 86 0.04 -7.94 -2.82
C VAL A 86 1.50 -8.41 -2.78
N GLY A 87 1.71 -9.68 -2.43
CA GLY A 87 3.05 -10.26 -2.26
C GLY A 87 3.58 -10.19 -0.83
N GLN A 88 2.77 -9.81 0.15
CA GLN A 88 3.15 -9.84 1.56
C GLN A 88 2.73 -11.14 2.24
N LEU A 89 3.58 -11.65 3.12
CA LEU A 89 3.21 -12.68 4.08
C LEU A 89 2.59 -11.99 5.31
N VAL A 90 1.34 -12.33 5.61
CA VAL A 90 0.59 -11.74 6.72
C VAL A 90 0.10 -12.79 7.70
N GLU A 91 0.04 -12.43 8.97
CA GLU A 91 -0.72 -13.14 10.00
C GLU A 91 -2.05 -12.44 10.22
N ILE A 92 -3.12 -13.21 10.33
CA ILE A 92 -4.48 -12.68 10.52
C ILE A 92 -5.03 -13.22 11.83
N GLN A 93 -5.44 -12.32 12.71
CA GLN A 93 -6.13 -12.67 13.93
C GLN A 93 -7.64 -12.50 13.74
N THR A 94 -8.40 -13.56 13.98
CA THR A 94 -9.86 -13.53 13.89
C THR A 94 -10.51 -14.03 15.19
N SER A 95 -11.78 -13.71 15.38
CA SER A 95 -12.58 -14.13 16.52
C SER A 95 -13.93 -14.66 16.07
N PHE A 96 -14.43 -15.65 16.80
CA PHE A 96 -15.67 -16.34 16.54
C PHE A 96 -16.60 -16.14 17.72
N ALA A 97 -17.72 -15.46 17.50
CA ALA A 97 -18.71 -15.18 18.53
C ALA A 97 -20.03 -15.86 18.18
N VAL A 98 -20.62 -16.57 19.13
CA VAL A 98 -21.95 -17.19 18.96
C VAL A 98 -22.96 -16.34 19.71
N VAL A 99 -23.92 -15.76 18.98
CA VAL A 99 -24.99 -14.95 19.56
C VAL A 99 -26.35 -15.62 19.42
N PRO A 100 -27.20 -15.61 20.45
CA PRO A 100 -28.57 -16.10 20.34
C PRO A 100 -29.40 -15.15 19.47
N ARG A 101 -30.23 -15.69 18.57
CA ARG A 101 -31.14 -14.92 17.69
C ARG A 101 -32.62 -15.19 18.00
N GLY A 102 -32.93 -15.89 19.10
CA GLY A 102 -34.29 -16.29 19.49
C GLY A 102 -34.35 -17.72 20.03
N LYS A 103 -35.56 -18.31 20.09
CA LYS A 103 -35.78 -19.66 20.67
C LYS A 103 -34.90 -20.72 19.98
N LYS A 104 -33.85 -21.16 20.68
CA LYS A 104 -32.87 -22.19 20.28
C LYS A 104 -32.14 -21.95 18.95
N LYS A 105 -32.09 -20.70 18.46
CA LYS A 105 -31.36 -20.33 17.25
C LYS A 105 -30.14 -19.52 17.62
N TYR A 106 -28.98 -19.92 17.10
CA TYR A 106 -27.71 -19.23 17.31
C TYR A 106 -27.16 -18.77 15.96
N LYS A 107 -26.46 -17.64 15.97
CA LYS A 107 -25.74 -17.11 14.83
C LYS A 107 -24.26 -17.05 15.19
N LEU A 108 -23.43 -17.66 14.36
CA LEU A 108 -21.99 -17.46 14.41
C LEU A 108 -21.65 -16.14 13.71
N ILE A 109 -20.86 -15.31 14.38
CA ILE A 109 -20.34 -14.04 13.88
C ILE A 109 -18.82 -14.18 13.84
N ASN A 110 -18.27 -14.03 12.63
CA ASN A 110 -16.84 -14.08 12.38
C ASN A 110 -16.31 -12.65 12.28
N LYS A 111 -15.32 -12.32 13.12
CA LYS A 111 -14.75 -10.97 13.23
C LYS A 111 -13.26 -10.99 12.93
N LEU A 112 -12.82 -10.06 12.09
CA LEU A 112 -11.42 -9.78 11.85
C LEU A 112 -10.92 -8.81 12.93
N ARG A 113 -9.89 -9.19 13.70
CA ARG A 113 -9.37 -8.38 14.82
C ARG A 113 -8.09 -7.65 14.45
N SER A 114 -7.16 -8.33 13.80
CA SER A 114 -5.90 -7.71 13.39
C SER A 114 -5.29 -8.38 12.16
N ILE A 115 -4.45 -7.62 11.47
CA ILE A 115 -3.58 -8.10 10.40
C ILE A 115 -2.17 -7.63 10.72
N CYS A 116 -1.21 -8.57 10.70
CA CYS A 116 0.19 -8.28 10.92
C CYS A 116 1.02 -8.67 9.70
N VAL A 117 1.77 -7.72 9.13
CA VAL A 117 2.75 -8.01 8.08
C VAL A 117 3.98 -8.68 8.71
N LEU A 118 4.29 -9.90 8.26
CA LEU A 118 5.44 -10.68 8.74
C LEU A 118 6.65 -10.56 7.82
N ASP A 119 6.43 -10.54 6.50
CA ASP A 119 7.48 -10.46 5.49
C ASP A 119 6.97 -9.75 4.21
N ARG A 120 7.88 -9.01 3.57
CA ARG A 120 7.66 -8.22 2.34
C ARG A 120 8.60 -8.64 1.19
N ASN A 121 9.35 -9.73 1.34
CA ASN A 121 10.35 -10.14 0.34
C ASN A 121 9.76 -10.31 -1.07
N ILE A 122 8.62 -10.98 -1.21
CA ILE A 122 7.97 -11.22 -2.51
C ILE A 122 7.41 -9.91 -3.08
N GLU A 123 6.80 -9.05 -2.25
CA GLU A 123 6.37 -7.71 -2.64
C GLU A 123 7.54 -6.90 -3.22
N ASN A 124 8.71 -6.92 -2.56
CA ASN A 124 9.90 -6.21 -2.99
C ASN A 124 10.42 -6.72 -4.34
N GLU A 125 10.44 -8.04 -4.55
CA GLU A 125 10.83 -8.65 -5.82
C GLU A 125 9.90 -8.20 -6.96
N ILE A 126 8.58 -8.29 -6.76
CA ILE A 126 7.57 -7.83 -7.73
C ILE A 126 7.77 -6.34 -8.06
N ASN A 127 8.03 -5.51 -7.05
CA ASN A 127 8.26 -4.08 -7.24
C ASN A 127 9.56 -3.80 -8.01
N GLN A 128 10.64 -4.54 -7.73
CA GLN A 128 11.90 -4.43 -8.45
C GLN A 128 11.73 -4.79 -9.93
N GLU A 129 11.05 -5.90 -10.24
CA GLU A 129 10.76 -6.29 -11.62
C GLU A 129 9.94 -5.24 -12.37
N ARG A 130 8.91 -4.67 -11.72
CA ARG A 130 8.09 -3.59 -12.29
C ARG A 130 8.91 -2.36 -12.61
N ILE A 131 9.80 -1.94 -11.70
CA ILE A 131 10.70 -0.80 -11.92
C ILE A 131 11.65 -1.09 -13.09
N GLN A 132 12.28 -2.26 -13.12
CA GLN A 132 13.17 -2.65 -14.22
C GLN A 132 12.44 -2.69 -15.57
N ALA A 133 11.21 -3.22 -15.61
CA ALA A 133 10.40 -3.26 -16.81
C ALA A 133 10.01 -1.85 -17.28
N ALA A 134 9.71 -0.93 -16.36
CA ALA A 134 9.43 0.47 -16.69
C ALA A 134 10.66 1.17 -17.29
N LEU A 135 11.85 0.97 -16.71
CA LEU A 135 13.12 1.50 -17.23
C LEU A 135 13.46 0.96 -18.63
N ARG A 136 13.10 -0.29 -18.94
CA ARG A 136 13.27 -0.85 -20.29
C ARG A 136 12.31 -0.24 -21.32
N LYS A 137 11.13 0.23 -20.89
CA LYS A 137 10.10 0.82 -21.76
C LYS A 137 10.31 2.31 -22.02
N THR A 138 11.11 2.99 -21.20
CA THR A 138 11.57 4.34 -21.54
C THR A 138 12.65 4.22 -22.60
N SER A 139 12.26 4.14 -23.88
CA SER A 139 13.13 4.62 -24.94
C SER A 139 13.50 6.07 -24.63
N PRO A 140 14.71 6.55 -24.99
CA PRO A 140 15.01 7.96 -24.82
C PRO A 140 13.94 8.72 -25.60
N THR A 141 13.03 9.38 -24.88
CA THR A 141 12.05 10.26 -25.50
C THR A 141 12.86 11.23 -26.33
N ARG A 142 12.76 11.08 -27.66
CA ARG A 142 13.37 12.00 -28.63
C ARG A 142 12.90 13.37 -28.17
N LYS A 143 13.81 14.17 -27.61
CA LYS A 143 13.48 15.53 -27.14
C LYS A 143 12.93 16.24 -28.37
N VAL A 144 11.61 16.40 -28.44
CA VAL A 144 10.99 17.24 -29.46
C VAL A 144 11.38 18.65 -29.05
N LYS A 145 12.52 19.11 -29.57
CA LYS A 145 12.87 20.53 -29.56
C LYS A 145 11.84 21.17 -30.49
N TRP A 146 10.85 21.84 -29.91
CA TRP A 146 9.94 22.66 -30.69
C TRP A 146 10.79 23.75 -31.34
N ASN A 147 10.90 23.74 -32.66
CA ASN A 147 11.43 24.88 -33.38
C ASN A 147 10.41 26.00 -33.22
N VAL A 148 10.71 26.94 -32.33
CA VAL A 148 10.04 28.25 -32.32
C VAL A 148 10.59 28.97 -33.54
N GLY A 149 9.76 29.09 -34.58
CA GLY A 149 10.14 29.69 -35.86
C GLY A 149 10.26 31.20 -35.75
N TYR A 150 11.37 31.67 -35.20
CA TYR A 150 11.91 33.00 -35.46
C TYR A 150 13.44 32.86 -35.48
N GLU A 151 14.05 33.46 -36.50
CA GLU A 151 15.49 33.47 -36.84
C GLU A 151 15.90 32.38 -37.84
N ASP A 152 15.56 32.65 -39.11
CA ASP A 152 16.46 32.35 -40.24
C ASP A 152 17.80 33.05 -39.98
N ASP A 153 18.83 32.29 -39.59
CA ASP A 153 20.19 32.46 -40.11
C ASP A 153 21.02 31.20 -39.82
N ASP A 154 20.78 30.15 -40.60
CA ASP A 154 21.48 28.85 -40.51
C ASP A 154 22.92 28.89 -41.08
N SER A 155 23.51 30.08 -41.30
CA SER A 155 24.85 30.20 -41.89
C SER A 155 26.01 30.17 -40.89
N GLU A 156 25.84 30.66 -39.66
CA GLU A 156 26.97 30.77 -38.69
C GLU A 156 27.22 29.51 -37.84
N VAL A 157 26.23 28.62 -37.68
CA VAL A 157 26.31 27.53 -36.70
C VAL A 157 27.01 26.27 -37.23
N GLU A 158 27.04 26.07 -38.56
CA GLU A 158 27.72 24.92 -39.16
C GLU A 158 29.24 25.13 -39.29
N GLU A 159 29.71 26.38 -39.46
CA GLU A 159 31.14 26.70 -39.52
C GLU A 159 31.82 26.47 -38.16
N ALA A 160 31.17 26.88 -37.06
CA ALA A 160 31.70 26.67 -35.71
C ALA A 160 31.78 25.19 -35.32
N ARG A 161 31.04 24.29 -35.98
CA ARG A 161 31.05 22.84 -35.69
C ARG A 161 32.14 22.08 -36.43
N GLU A 162 32.55 22.55 -37.60
CA GLU A 162 33.69 21.97 -38.33
C GLU A 162 35.02 22.28 -37.63
N ASP A 163 35.18 23.50 -37.09
CA ASP A 163 36.42 23.93 -36.43
C ASP A 163 36.74 23.16 -35.14
N VAL A 164 35.73 22.81 -34.33
CA VAL A 164 35.98 22.06 -33.08
C VAL A 164 36.30 20.57 -33.31
N LYS A 165 35.97 20.03 -34.49
CA LYS A 165 36.18 18.62 -34.83
C LYS A 165 37.66 18.32 -35.18
N CYS A 166 38.44 19.34 -35.52
CA CYS A 166 39.82 19.20 -36.00
C CYS A 166 40.90 19.48 -34.95
N MET A 167 40.55 19.79 -33.69
CA MET A 167 41.55 19.96 -32.62
C MET A 167 42.14 18.62 -32.17
N GLN A 168 43.23 18.20 -32.81
CA GLN A 168 44.13 17.18 -32.27
C GLN A 168 45.03 17.80 -31.19
N ILE A 169 44.86 17.35 -29.94
CA ILE A 169 45.77 17.66 -28.84
C ILE A 169 47.03 16.80 -29.04
N SER A 170 48.10 17.39 -29.57
CA SER A 170 49.41 16.76 -29.56
C SER A 170 49.95 16.78 -28.12
N ARG A 171 50.08 15.59 -27.54
CA ARG A 171 50.73 15.40 -26.24
C ARG A 171 52.24 15.43 -26.46
N SER A 172 52.88 16.55 -26.16
CA SER A 172 54.34 16.62 -26.10
C SER A 172 54.81 16.00 -24.80
N GLU A 173 55.39 14.81 -24.90
CA GLU A 173 56.26 14.27 -23.85
C GLU A 173 57.56 15.08 -23.83
N SER A 174 57.93 15.49 -22.62
CA SER A 174 59.12 16.28 -22.32
C SER A 174 60.29 15.34 -22.08
N LEU A 175 61.43 15.63 -22.73
CA LEU A 175 62.77 15.61 -22.15
C LEU A 175 63.70 16.46 -23.03
#